data_AF-A0A833QL49-F1
#
_entry.id   AF-A0A833QL49-F1
#
_cell.length_a   1.000
_cell.length_b   1.000
_cell.length_c   1.000
_cell.angle_alpha   90.00
_cell.angle_beta   90.00
_cell.angle_gamma   90.00
#
_symmetry.space_group_name_H-M   'P 1'
#
loop_
_entity.id
_entity.type
_entity.pdbx_description
1 polymer ?
#
loop_
_entity_poly.entity_id
_entity_poly.type
_entity_poly.pdbx_seq_one_letter_code
_entity_poly.pdbx_strand_id
1 'polypeptide(L)' 'MYNAVHGFMSDCGWNSVMESLCAGVPVFAWPMMEEQRLNAKFAVEELRMGLRIRASDGTKHGLVKAEQ' A
#
# COMPACT_ATOMS: atom_id res chain seq x y z
N MET A 1 3.82 -14.80 13.63
CA MET A 1 2.93 -13.94 12.82
C MET A 1 1.85 -13.39 13.75
N TYR A 2 1.63 -12.09 13.78
CA TYR A 2 0.69 -11.46 14.71
C TYR A 2 -0.74 -11.65 14.21
N ASN A 3 -1.50 -12.59 14.80
CA ASN A 3 -2.89 -12.90 14.41
C ASN A 3 -3.89 -11.74 14.62
N ALA A 4 -3.45 -10.59 15.13
CA ALA A 4 -4.28 -9.40 15.31
C ALA A 4 -4.14 -8.37 14.15
N VAL A 5 -3.15 -8.54 13.27
CA VAL A 5 -2.88 -7.58 12.19
C VAL A 5 -3.61 -8.01 10.91
N HIS A 6 -4.55 -7.17 10.47
CA HIS A 6 -5.39 -7.43 9.29
C HIS A 6 -4.98 -6.62 8.05
N GLY A 7 -4.01 -5.70 8.19
CA GLY A 7 -3.52 -4.88 7.09
C GLY A 7 -2.29 -4.08 7.48
N PHE A 8 -1.51 -3.70 6.48
CA PHE A 8 -0.24 -3.01 6.65
C PHE A 8 -0.17 -1.77 5.76
N MET A 9 -0.07 -0.58 6.36
CA MET A 9 0.11 0.67 5.60
C MET A 9 1.59 0.90 5.32
N SER A 10 1.95 1.09 4.05
CA SER A 10 3.35 1.11 3.62
C SER A 10 3.59 2.18 2.56
N ASP A 11 4.78 2.79 2.61
CA ASP A 11 5.30 3.62 1.54
C ASP A 11 5.66 2.81 0.28
N CYS A 12 5.53 1.48 0.35
CA CYS A 12 5.82 0.54 -0.73
C CYS A 12 7.30 0.46 -1.11
N GLY A 13 8.20 0.66 -0.14
CA GLY A 13 9.56 0.14 -0.28
C GLY A 13 9.56 -1.38 -0.53
N TRP A 14 10.47 -1.87 -1.37
CA TRP A 14 10.47 -3.28 -1.80
C TRP A 14 10.54 -4.29 -0.64
N ASN A 15 11.36 -4.01 0.39
CA ASN A 15 11.46 -4.85 1.58
C ASN A 15 10.12 -4.94 2.32
N SER A 16 9.43 -3.81 2.48
CA SER A 16 8.12 -3.74 3.14
C SER A 16 7.05 -4.52 2.36
N VAL A 17 7.10 -4.50 1.03
CA VAL A 17 6.21 -5.31 0.18
C VAL A 17 6.49 -6.80 0.39
N MET A 18 7.75 -7.20 0.42
CA MET A 18 8.15 -8.59 0.64
C MET A 18 7.79 -9.09 2.04
N GLU A 19 7.96 -8.27 3.08
CA GLU A 19 7.54 -8.61 4.45
C GLU A 19 6.03 -8.84 4.52
N SER A 20 5.23 -7.97 3.89
CA SER A 20 3.78 -8.12 3.84
C SER A 20 3.36 -9.37 3.08
N LEU A 21 4.06 -9.69 1.97
CA LEU A 21 3.81 -10.89 1.17
C LEU A 21 4.11 -12.16 1.96
N CYS A 22 5.27 -12.22 2.61
CA CYS A 22 5.66 -13.35 3.47
C CYS A 22 4.73 -13.50 4.68
N ALA A 23 4.23 -12.38 5.21
CA ALA A 23 3.25 -12.37 6.28
C ALA A 23 1.82 -12.63 5.79
N GLY A 24 1.54 -12.69 4.49
CA GLY A 24 0.17 -12.84 3.98
C GLY A 24 -0.79 -11.73 4.44
N VAL A 25 -0.28 -10.53 4.69
CA VAL A 25 -1.05 -9.36 5.12
C VAL A 25 -1.25 -8.42 3.93
N PRO A 26 -2.47 -7.91 3.68
CA PRO A 26 -2.70 -6.97 2.59
C PRO A 26 -2.05 -5.61 2.85
N VAL A 27 -1.53 -4.98 1.79
CA VAL A 27 -0.85 -3.67 1.84
C VAL A 27 -1.80 -2.53 1.48
N PHE A 28 -1.90 -1.53 2.36
CA PHE A 28 -2.43 -0.21 2.02
C PHE A 28 -1.29 0.65 1.47
N ALA A 29 -1.25 0.79 0.15
CA ALA A 29 -0.14 1.37 -0.58
C ALA A 29 -0.22 2.91 -0.63
N TRP A 30 0.74 3.58 0.02
CA TRP A 30 0.91 5.04 0.08
C TRP A 30 2.30 5.48 -0.43
N PRO A 31 2.60 5.37 -1.73
CA PRO A 31 3.94 5.65 -2.24
C PRO A 31 4.26 7.15 -2.24
N MET A 32 5.41 7.53 -1.67
CA MET A 32 5.87 8.92 -1.64
C MET A 32 6.87 9.24 -2.76
N MET A 33 7.65 8.25 -3.21
CA MET A 33 8.69 8.40 -4.24
C MET A 33 8.37 7.67 -5.55
N GLU A 34 9.10 7.97 -6.62
CA GLU A 34 8.89 7.40 -7.96
C GLU A 34 9.03 5.87 -7.99
N GLU A 35 10.10 5.33 -7.42
CA GLU A 35 10.37 3.88 -7.39
C GLU A 35 9.29 3.12 -6.60
N GLN A 36 8.90 3.67 -5.46
CA GLN A 36 7.81 3.16 -4.64
C GLN A 36 6.47 3.08 -5.38
N ARG A 37 6.22 3.94 -6.38
CA ARG A 37 4.97 3.88 -7.17
C ARG A 37 4.92 2.64 -8.06
N LEU A 38 6.06 2.19 -8.58
CA LEU A 38 6.15 0.95 -9.36
C LEU A 38 5.89 -0.25 -8.45
N ASN A 39 6.51 -0.28 -7.27
CA ASN A 39 6.28 -1.33 -6.28
C ASN A 39 4.82 -1.35 -5.80
N ALA A 40 4.23 -0.19 -5.51
CA ALA A 40 2.83 -0.06 -5.17
C ALA A 40 1.91 -0.57 -6.30
N LYS A 41 2.23 -0.23 -7.55
CA LYS A 41 1.48 -0.71 -8.72
C LYS A 41 1.57 -2.23 -8.84
N PHE A 42 2.77 -2.79 -8.71
CA PHE A 42 2.99 -4.24 -8.76
C PHE A 42 2.24 -4.97 -7.64
N ALA A 43 2.34 -4.49 -6.39
CA ALA A 43 1.66 -5.09 -5.25
C ALA A 43 0.12 -5.07 -5.39
N VAL A 44 -0.44 -3.97 -5.92
CA VAL A 44 -1.90 -3.80 -6.05
C VAL A 44 -2.46 -4.47 -7.31
N GLU A 45 -1.84 -4.25 -8.47
CA GLU A 45 -2.39 -4.68 -9.76
C GLU A 45 -1.98 -6.11 -10.13
N GLU A 46 -0.71 -6.48 -9.92
CA GLU A 46 -0.18 -7.78 -10.34
C GLU A 46 -0.36 -8.83 -9.23
N LEU A 47 0.09 -8.52 -8.01
CA LEU A 47 -0.02 -9.43 -6.88
C LEU A 47 -1.41 -9.45 -6.24
N ARG A 48 -2.25 -8.44 -6.53
CA ARG A 48 -3.61 -8.27 -5.97
C ARG A 48 -3.64 -8.37 -4.43
N MET A 49 -2.56 -7.96 -3.79
CA MET A 49 -2.35 -8.10 -2.34
C MET A 49 -2.51 -6.78 -1.59
N GLY A 50 -3.19 -5.79 -2.18
CA GLY A 50 -3.28 -4.48 -1.56
C GLY A 50 -4.25 -3.52 -2.21
N LEU A 51 -4.43 -2.38 -1.55
CA LEU A 51 -5.24 -1.26 -2.01
C LEU A 51 -4.38 0.00 -2.11
N ARG A 52 -4.49 0.70 -3.24
CA ARG A 52 -3.77 1.97 -3.42
C ARG A 52 -4.59 3.11 -2.83
N ILE A 53 -4.02 3.78 -1.85
CA ILE A 53 -4.64 4.97 -1.28
C ILE A 53 -4.45 6.13 -2.27
N ARG A 54 -5.53 6.86 -2.56
CA ARG A 54 -5.53 8.03 -3.45
C ARG A 54 -6.09 9.23 -2.72
N ALA A 55 -5.49 10.39 -2.95
CA ALA A 55 -6.05 11.64 -2.50
C ALA A 55 -7.37 11.93 -3.24
N SER A 56 -8.29 12.59 -2.54
CA SER A 56 -9.64 12.88 -3.02
C SER A 56 -9.68 13.87 -4.19
N ASP A 57 -8.66 14.71 -4.27
CA ASP A 57 -8.45 15.75 -5.27
C ASP A 57 -7.47 15.32 -6.37
N GLY A 58 -6.99 14.07 -6.33
CA GLY A 58 -5.98 13.56 -7.26
C GLY A 58 -4.57 14.12 -7.08
N THR A 59 -4.33 14.93 -6.04
CA THR A 59 -3.01 15.52 -5.78
C THR A 59 -2.11 14.55 -4.99
N LYS A 60 -0.80 14.77 -5.03
CA LYS A 60 0.19 13.89 -4.35
C LYS A 60 0.19 14.02 -2.82
N HIS A 61 -0.34 15.14 -2.30
CA HIS A 61 -0.38 15.45 -0.86
C HIS A 61 -1.80 15.82 -0.40
N GLY A 62 -2.81 15.47 -1.18
CA GLY A 62 -4.19 15.78 -0.87
C GLY A 62 -4.76 14.89 0.22
N LEU A 63 -5.86 15.34 0.81
CA LEU A 63 -6.54 14.60 1.87
C LEU A 63 -7.24 13.36 1.30
N VAL A 64 -7.18 12.27 2.05
CA VAL A 64 -7.97 11.06 1.80
C VAL A 64 -9.32 11.23 2.47
N LYS A 65 -10.41 10.98 1.75
CA LYS A 65 -11.74 10.90 2.35
C LYS A 65 -11.79 9.70 3.29
N ALA A 66 -12.29 9.91 4.50
CA ALA A 66 -12.73 8.80 5.32
C ALA A 66 -13.87 8.07 4.59
N GLU A 67 -13.81 6.74 4.53
CA GLU A 67 -15.01 5.96 4.22
C GLU A 67 -16.02 6.16 5.38
N GLN A 68 -17.29 6.41 5.02
CA GLN A 68 -18.40 6.51 5.97
C GLN A 68 -18.84 5.12 6.43
#